data_AF-A0A9P4WZB7-F1
#
_entry.id   AF-A0A9P4WZB7-F1
#
_cell.length_a   1.000
_cell.length_b   1.000
_cell.length_c   1.000
_cell.angle_alpha   90.00
_cell.angle_beta   90.00
_cell.angle_gamma   90.00
#
_symmetry.space_group_name_H-M   'P 1'
#
loop_
_entity.id
_entity.type
_entity.pdbx_description
1 polymer ?
#
loop_
_entity_poly.entity_id
_entity_poly.type
_entity_poly.pdbx_seq_one_letter_code
_entity_poly.pdbx_strand_id
1 'polypeptide(L)'
;MESVEQLDSDISELHARIATLKAQRANLSSVLLSQPHIAARLGDDATAKRLIDQQLKRNLENTYRACAGVTAYRVKDPDPNAVNNGDILGISIEVPVNGGFVDTYHVLFTVRDHDNLKRLGIHKHTIPSCIPLQQLANKWLPQGTRNGDNAKDRGQDLVKFGRALRKELVSWHMRLDTVQSLRSQAKLPDLLAEDDAEEDVTSAGRVLNAFVSSDASSDAEDDGGNGPVRILDIEADAAVRQVTITWSDRHKAVLVVTKDGRVEKAVCRARGGSRDVVLSAKAVGPLSGLLRRLTA
;
A
#
# COMPACT_ATOMS: atom_id res chain seq x y z
N MET A 1 -7.84 39.01 31.26
CA MET A 1 -8.64 38.60 30.08
C MET A 1 -7.76 37.64 29.31
N GLU A 2 -8.17 36.38 29.21
CA GLU A 2 -7.53 35.44 28.29
C GLU A 2 -7.61 36.01 26.86
N SER A 3 -6.52 35.86 26.10
CA SER A 3 -6.50 36.34 24.71
C SER A 3 -7.39 35.45 23.84
N VAL A 4 -7.94 36.01 22.76
CA VAL A 4 -8.79 35.27 21.82
C VAL A 4 -8.05 34.05 21.24
N GLU A 5 -6.74 34.18 20.99
CA GLU A 5 -5.88 33.09 20.50
C GLU A 5 -5.72 31.95 21.52
N GLN A 6 -5.67 32.26 22.82
CA GLN A 6 -5.64 31.23 23.88
C GLN A 6 -6.96 30.46 23.91
N LEU A 7 -8.09 31.15 23.79
CA LEU A 7 -9.40 30.52 23.75
C LEU A 7 -9.57 29.63 22.50
N ASP A 8 -9.09 30.05 21.33
CA ASP A 8 -9.16 29.25 20.10
C ASP A 8 -8.27 28.01 20.15
N SER A 9 -7.08 28.11 20.77
CA SER A 9 -6.21 26.97 21.05
C SER A 9 -6.89 25.97 21.99
N ASP A 10 -7.48 26.45 23.08
CA ASP A 10 -8.18 25.60 24.05
C ASP A 10 -9.41 24.91 23.44
N ILE A 11 -10.18 25.62 22.61
CA ILE A 11 -11.31 25.05 21.86
C ILE A 11 -10.84 23.95 20.92
N SER A 12 -9.72 24.17 20.22
CA SER A 12 -9.13 23.19 19.31
C SER A 12 -8.66 21.94 20.07
N GLU A 13 -8.01 22.11 21.22
CA GLU A 13 -7.59 21.02 22.09
C GLU A 13 -8.80 20.24 22.64
N LEU A 14 -9.84 20.94 23.12
CA LEU A 14 -11.07 20.32 23.61
C LEU A 14 -11.77 19.52 22.50
N HIS A 15 -11.84 20.05 21.28
CA HIS A 15 -12.39 19.32 20.14
C HIS A 15 -11.56 18.06 19.81
N ALA A 16 -10.23 18.16 19.82
CA ALA A 16 -9.35 17.01 19.63
C ALA A 16 -9.56 15.96 20.74
N ARG A 17 -9.73 16.40 21.99
CA ARG A 17 -9.99 15.50 23.12
C ARG A 17 -11.34 14.81 23.01
N ILE A 18 -12.40 15.53 22.64
CA ILE A 18 -13.74 14.97 22.41
C ILE A 18 -13.69 13.94 21.27
N ALA A 19 -12.99 14.24 20.18
CA ALA A 19 -12.81 13.31 19.07
C ALA A 19 -12.12 12.02 19.54
N THR A 20 -11.06 12.16 20.34
CA THR A 20 -10.31 11.02 20.91
C THR A 20 -11.20 10.17 21.82
N LEU A 21 -11.95 10.78 22.75
CA LEU A 21 -12.85 10.07 23.65
C LEU A 21 -14.00 9.38 22.91
N LYS A 22 -14.55 10.01 21.86
CA LYS A 22 -15.57 9.40 21.00
C LYS A 22 -15.02 8.19 20.26
N ALA A 23 -13.80 8.27 19.74
CA ALA A 23 -13.12 7.15 19.08
C ALA A 23 -12.86 5.99 20.06
N GLN A 24 -12.37 6.28 21.27
CA GLN A 24 -12.18 5.29 22.33
C GLN A 24 -13.50 4.60 22.69
N ARG A 25 -14.58 5.36 22.89
CA ARG A 25 -15.91 4.80 23.16
C ARG A 25 -16.38 3.89 22.03
N ALA A 26 -16.19 4.30 20.77
CA ALA A 26 -16.58 3.49 19.62
C ALA A 26 -15.81 2.15 19.58
N ASN A 27 -14.50 2.17 19.85
CA ASN A 27 -13.67 0.97 19.90
C ASN A 27 -14.07 0.03 21.04
N LEU A 28 -14.29 0.55 22.25
CA LEU A 28 -14.75 -0.28 23.37
C LEU A 28 -16.14 -0.88 23.10
N SER A 29 -17.04 -0.08 22.49
CA SER A 29 -18.37 -0.55 22.12
C SER A 29 -18.33 -1.66 21.07
N SER A 30 -17.48 -1.54 20.04
CA SER A 30 -17.34 -2.58 19.03
C SER A 30 -16.74 -3.86 19.59
N VAL A 31 -15.76 -3.76 20.51
CA VAL A 31 -15.19 -4.91 21.22
C VAL A 31 -16.24 -5.63 22.05
N LEU A 32 -17.05 -4.89 22.83
CA LEU A 32 -18.15 -5.46 23.61
C LEU A 32 -19.18 -6.14 22.71
N LEU A 33 -19.67 -5.45 21.68
CA LEU A 33 -20.67 -6.01 20.76
C LEU A 33 -20.15 -7.22 19.95
N SER A 34 -18.84 -7.38 19.85
CA SER A 34 -18.22 -8.54 19.20
C SER A 34 -18.12 -9.77 20.10
N GLN A 35 -18.43 -9.66 21.40
CA GLN A 35 -18.38 -10.81 22.31
C GLN A 35 -19.63 -11.69 22.15
N PRO A 36 -19.47 -13.02 21.99
CA PRO A 36 -20.59 -13.92 21.70
C PRO A 36 -21.60 -14.01 22.86
N HIS A 37 -21.15 -13.82 24.10
CA HIS A 37 -22.00 -13.97 25.29
C HIS A 37 -22.91 -12.76 25.55
N ILE A 38 -22.61 -11.59 24.98
CA ILE A 38 -23.44 -10.39 25.16
C ILE A 38 -24.78 -10.57 24.44
N ALA A 39 -24.79 -11.16 23.25
CA ALA A 39 -26.02 -11.44 22.52
C ALA A 39 -26.99 -12.33 23.31
N ALA A 40 -26.47 -13.32 24.04
CA ALA A 40 -27.28 -14.20 24.89
C ALA A 40 -27.80 -13.50 26.16
N ARG A 41 -27.14 -12.43 26.63
CA ARG A 41 -27.47 -11.72 27.88
C ARG A 41 -28.38 -10.52 27.69
N LEU A 42 -28.40 -9.92 26.50
CA LEU A 42 -29.09 -8.65 26.24
C LEU A 42 -30.62 -8.79 26.10
N GLY A 43 -31.16 -10.00 26.26
CA GLY A 43 -32.59 -10.26 26.24
C GLY A 43 -33.22 -9.99 24.87
N ASP A 44 -34.53 -9.70 24.87
CA ASP A 44 -35.35 -9.60 23.65
C ASP A 44 -35.42 -8.17 23.07
N ASP A 45 -34.53 -7.26 23.49
CA ASP A 45 -34.51 -5.87 22.99
C ASP A 45 -34.20 -5.82 21.49
N ALA A 46 -35.17 -5.39 20.70
CA ALA A 46 -35.08 -5.28 19.25
C ALA A 46 -33.98 -4.31 18.79
N THR A 47 -33.73 -3.24 19.55
CA THR A 47 -32.70 -2.25 19.20
C THR A 47 -31.31 -2.83 19.40
N ALA A 48 -31.13 -3.54 20.51
CA ALA A 48 -29.88 -4.16 20.88
C ALA A 48 -29.52 -5.31 19.93
N LYS A 49 -30.50 -6.14 19.53
CA LYS A 49 -30.33 -7.16 18.48
C LYS A 49 -29.88 -6.57 17.16
N ARG A 50 -30.52 -5.48 16.70
CA ARG A 50 -30.13 -4.80 15.46
C ARG A 50 -28.68 -4.33 15.50
N LEU A 51 -28.23 -3.78 16.63
CA LEU A 51 -26.83 -3.33 16.79
C LEU A 51 -25.85 -4.51 16.77
N ILE A 52 -26.19 -5.61 17.43
CA ILE A 52 -25.40 -6.84 17.42
C ILE A 52 -25.31 -7.41 16.01
N ASP A 53 -26.43 -7.57 15.30
CA ASP A 53 -26.46 -8.09 13.93
C ASP A 53 -25.63 -7.22 12.99
N GLN A 54 -25.72 -5.90 13.15
CA GLN A 54 -24.91 -4.96 12.38
C GLN A 54 -23.41 -5.13 12.68
N GLN A 55 -23.05 -5.36 13.95
CA GLN A 55 -21.66 -5.61 14.35
C GLN A 55 -21.16 -6.97 13.82
N LEU A 56 -21.97 -8.02 13.89
CA LEU A 56 -21.64 -9.34 13.36
C LEU A 56 -21.40 -9.29 11.85
N LYS A 57 -22.26 -8.58 11.10
CA LYS A 57 -22.08 -8.38 9.67
C LYS A 57 -20.76 -7.65 9.36
N ARG A 58 -20.42 -6.61 10.14
CA ARG A 58 -19.14 -5.90 10.01
C ARG A 58 -17.95 -6.81 10.32
N ASN A 59 -18.02 -7.61 11.38
CA ASN A 59 -16.95 -8.53 11.75
C ASN A 59 -16.71 -9.58 10.66
N LEU A 60 -17.80 -10.11 10.09
CA LEU A 60 -17.74 -11.03 8.97
C LEU A 60 -17.13 -10.38 7.73
N GLU A 61 -17.54 -9.16 7.39
CA GLU A 61 -16.96 -8.40 6.27
C GLU A 61 -15.46 -8.15 6.48
N ASN A 62 -15.07 -7.68 7.68
CA ASN A 62 -13.67 -7.47 8.04
C ASN A 62 -12.85 -8.76 7.98
N THR A 63 -13.43 -9.90 8.36
CA THR A 63 -12.78 -11.21 8.24
C THR A 63 -12.52 -11.56 6.78
N TYR A 64 -13.50 -11.38 5.90
CA TYR A 64 -13.30 -11.61 4.46
C TYR A 64 -12.27 -10.66 3.87
N ARG A 65 -12.29 -9.38 4.26
CA ARG A 65 -11.33 -8.37 3.83
C ARG A 65 -9.90 -8.76 4.25
N ALA A 66 -9.68 -9.04 5.54
CA ALA A 66 -8.37 -9.41 6.06
C ALA A 66 -7.84 -10.75 5.50
N CYS A 67 -8.69 -11.78 5.40
CA CYS A 67 -8.25 -13.12 4.98
C CYS A 67 -8.15 -13.27 3.45
N ALA A 68 -9.15 -12.81 2.69
CA ALA A 68 -9.14 -12.93 1.24
C ALA A 68 -8.28 -11.83 0.58
N GLY A 69 -8.23 -10.63 1.18
CA GLY A 69 -7.52 -9.45 0.69
C GLY A 69 -8.03 -8.88 -0.63
N VAL A 70 -9.01 -9.52 -1.27
CA VAL A 70 -9.71 -9.04 -2.46
C VAL A 70 -11.19 -9.29 -2.24
N THR A 71 -11.98 -8.23 -2.19
CA THR A 71 -13.43 -8.31 -1.97
C THR A 71 -14.17 -7.51 -3.03
N ALA A 72 -15.32 -8.00 -3.47
CA ALA A 72 -16.17 -7.32 -4.44
C ALA A 72 -17.35 -6.64 -3.74
N TYR A 73 -17.72 -5.46 -4.21
CA TYR A 73 -18.85 -4.69 -3.70
C TYR A 73 -19.58 -4.00 -4.85
N ARG A 74 -20.87 -3.72 -4.66
CA ARG A 74 -21.68 -2.99 -5.65
C ARG A 74 -21.68 -1.52 -5.32
N VAL A 75 -21.48 -0.68 -6.33
CA VAL A 75 -21.59 0.78 -6.25
C VAL A 75 -22.60 1.24 -7.27
N LYS A 76 -23.35 2.28 -6.93
CA LYS A 76 -24.21 2.96 -7.88
C LYS A 76 -23.64 4.35 -8.16
N ASP A 77 -23.37 4.63 -9.42
CA ASP A 77 -23.03 5.97 -9.89
C ASP A 77 -24.26 6.88 -9.68
N PRO A 78 -24.14 8.01 -8.95
CA PRO A 78 -25.24 8.94 -8.77
C PRO A 78 -25.59 9.72 -10.05
N ASP A 79 -24.74 9.69 -11.10
CA ASP A 79 -25.02 10.40 -12.35
C ASP A 79 -26.25 9.81 -13.07
N PRO A 80 -27.30 10.61 -13.34
CA PRO A 80 -28.47 10.16 -14.09
C PRO A 80 -28.16 9.70 -15.52
N ASN A 81 -27.02 10.12 -16.09
CA ASN A 81 -26.58 9.72 -17.44
C ASN A 81 -25.60 8.54 -17.45
N ALA A 82 -25.38 7.89 -16.29
CA ALA A 82 -24.42 6.81 -16.19
C ALA A 82 -24.84 5.58 -17.01
N VAL A 83 -23.84 4.97 -17.67
CA VAL A 83 -24.01 3.72 -18.42
C VAL A 83 -24.56 2.63 -17.49
N ASN A 84 -25.50 1.82 -18.00
CA ASN A 84 -26.10 0.71 -17.26
C ASN A 84 -26.79 1.15 -15.95
N ASN A 85 -27.53 2.26 -15.96
CA ASN A 85 -28.26 2.79 -14.80
C ASN A 85 -27.35 3.07 -13.57
N GLY A 86 -26.07 3.37 -13.85
CA GLY A 86 -25.05 3.60 -12.83
C GLY A 86 -24.58 2.33 -12.11
N ASP A 87 -24.93 1.13 -12.55
CA ASP A 87 -24.47 -0.10 -11.89
C ASP A 87 -22.98 -0.35 -12.14
N ILE A 88 -22.18 -0.18 -11.08
CA ILE A 88 -20.73 -0.36 -11.07
C ILE A 88 -20.38 -1.53 -10.15
N LEU A 89 -19.52 -2.41 -10.64
CA LEU A 89 -18.88 -3.43 -9.81
C LEU A 89 -17.56 -2.89 -9.29
N GLY A 90 -17.42 -2.74 -7.97
CA GLY A 90 -16.18 -2.37 -7.31
C GLY A 90 -15.43 -3.61 -6.82
N ILE A 91 -14.11 -3.58 -6.92
CA ILE A 91 -13.21 -4.51 -6.24
C ILE A 91 -12.32 -3.70 -5.32
N SER A 92 -12.27 -4.07 -4.04
CA SER A 92 -11.33 -3.57 -3.05
C SER A 92 -10.19 -4.57 -2.86
N ILE A 93 -8.98 -4.04 -2.79
CA ILE A 93 -7.75 -4.81 -2.64
C ILE A 93 -7.01 -4.29 -1.44
N GLU A 94 -6.80 -5.18 -0.47
CA GLU A 94 -6.07 -4.90 0.75
C GLU A 94 -4.68 -5.51 0.70
N VAL A 95 -3.72 -4.69 1.09
CA VAL A 95 -2.31 -5.03 1.09
C VAL A 95 -1.82 -4.97 2.54
N PRO A 96 -1.54 -6.14 3.17
CA PRO A 96 -0.96 -6.17 4.49
C PRO A 96 0.53 -5.81 4.42
N VAL A 97 0.97 -4.87 5.24
CA VAL A 97 2.36 -4.42 5.36
C VAL A 97 2.68 -4.22 6.83
N ASN A 98 3.79 -4.77 7.31
CA ASN A 98 4.30 -4.58 8.68
C ASN A 98 3.28 -4.81 9.82
N GLY A 99 2.41 -5.81 9.65
CA GLY A 99 1.37 -6.14 10.64
C GLY A 99 0.15 -5.21 10.61
N GLY A 100 0.14 -4.20 9.73
CA GLY A 100 -1.01 -3.37 9.42
C GLY A 100 -1.53 -3.59 7.99
N PHE A 101 -2.50 -2.76 7.60
CA PHE A 101 -3.01 -2.70 6.24
C PHE A 101 -2.76 -1.30 5.67
N VAL A 102 -2.29 -1.26 4.42
CA VAL A 102 -2.22 -0.01 3.66
C VAL A 102 -3.64 0.38 3.22
N ASP A 103 -3.80 1.65 2.86
CA ASP A 103 -5.00 2.16 2.23
C ASP A 103 -5.51 1.23 1.12
N THR A 104 -6.82 1.03 1.13
CA THR A 104 -7.46 0.06 0.26
C THR A 104 -7.42 0.56 -1.19
N TYR A 105 -6.94 -0.29 -2.09
CA TYR A 105 -6.98 0.02 -3.51
C TYR A 105 -8.33 -0.37 -4.10
N HIS A 106 -8.91 0.50 -4.91
CA HIS A 106 -10.20 0.29 -5.54
C HIS A 106 -10.04 0.20 -7.05
N VAL A 107 -10.73 -0.77 -7.65
CA VAL A 107 -10.89 -0.89 -9.10
C VAL A 107 -12.39 -0.98 -9.39
N LEU A 108 -12.89 -0.02 -10.16
CA LEU A 108 -14.29 0.08 -10.53
C LEU A 108 -14.47 -0.41 -11.96
N PHE A 109 -15.45 -1.28 -12.18
CA PHE A 109 -15.79 -1.85 -13.47
C PHE A 109 -17.18 -1.39 -13.92
N THR A 110 -17.30 -1.02 -15.19
CA THR A 110 -18.60 -0.88 -15.87
C THR A 110 -18.84 -2.11 -16.74
N VAL A 111 -20.10 -2.46 -16.93
CA VAL A 111 -20.48 -3.32 -18.04
C VAL A 111 -20.42 -2.50 -19.32
N ARG A 112 -19.76 -3.03 -20.34
CA ARG A 112 -19.75 -2.53 -21.71
C ARG A 112 -20.40 -3.57 -22.60
N ASP A 113 -21.33 -3.14 -23.43
CA ASP A 113 -21.93 -3.97 -24.46
C ASP A 113 -21.00 -3.96 -25.67
N HIS A 114 -20.38 -5.11 -25.95
CA HIS A 114 -19.56 -5.29 -27.15
C HIS A 114 -20.01 -6.56 -27.87
N ASP A 115 -20.47 -6.41 -29.11
CA ASP A 115 -20.84 -7.54 -29.99
C ASP A 115 -21.90 -8.46 -29.36
N ASN A 116 -22.97 -7.88 -28.79
CA ASN A 116 -24.05 -8.54 -28.04
C ASN A 116 -23.63 -9.30 -26.77
N LEU A 117 -22.37 -9.19 -26.33
CA LEU A 117 -21.88 -9.75 -25.08
C LEU A 117 -21.61 -8.65 -24.06
N LYS A 118 -22.21 -8.81 -22.87
CA LYS A 118 -21.93 -7.96 -21.70
C LYS A 118 -20.55 -8.30 -21.15
N ARG A 119 -19.60 -7.36 -21.25
CA ARG A 119 -18.22 -7.53 -20.76
C ARG A 119 -17.87 -6.46 -19.75
N LEU A 120 -17.10 -6.80 -18.73
CA LEU A 120 -16.62 -5.83 -17.76
C LEU A 120 -15.40 -5.09 -18.32
N GLY A 121 -15.43 -3.77 -18.23
CA GLY A 121 -14.32 -2.88 -18.55
C GLY A 121 -13.94 -2.04 -17.33
N ILE A 122 -12.65 -1.75 -17.18
CA ILE A 122 -12.18 -0.87 -16.10
C ILE A 122 -12.68 0.56 -16.37
N HIS A 123 -13.30 1.15 -15.35
CA HIS A 123 -13.80 2.53 -15.35
C HIS A 123 -12.80 3.49 -14.70
N LYS A 124 -12.54 3.29 -13.41
CA LYS A 124 -11.68 4.11 -12.56
C LYS A 124 -10.94 3.22 -11.58
N HIS A 125 -9.77 3.65 -11.13
CA HIS A 125 -8.97 2.93 -10.15
C HIS A 125 -8.09 3.86 -9.33
N THR A 126 -7.65 3.39 -8.15
CA THR A 126 -6.65 4.06 -7.31
C THR A 126 -5.26 3.40 -7.40
N ILE A 127 -5.07 2.48 -8.35
CA ILE A 127 -3.81 1.74 -8.54
C ILE A 127 -2.70 2.68 -9.04
N PRO A 128 -1.50 2.68 -8.42
CA PRO A 128 -0.34 3.44 -8.87
C PRO A 128 0.05 3.14 -10.32
N SER A 129 0.51 4.17 -11.04
CA SER A 129 0.87 4.08 -12.47
C SER A 129 2.04 3.12 -12.76
N CYS A 130 2.90 2.86 -11.77
CA CYS A 130 4.00 1.91 -11.86
C CYS A 130 3.54 0.44 -11.93
N ILE A 131 2.27 0.16 -11.63
CA ILE A 131 1.68 -1.18 -11.69
C ILE A 131 1.01 -1.39 -13.05
N PRO A 132 1.30 -2.49 -13.77
CA PRO A 132 0.84 -2.69 -15.15
C PRO A 132 -0.62 -3.16 -15.22
N LEU A 133 -1.56 -2.33 -14.77
CA LEU A 133 -2.98 -2.64 -14.70
C LEU A 133 -3.58 -3.05 -16.06
N GLN A 134 -3.24 -2.31 -17.12
CA GLN A 134 -3.75 -2.58 -18.47
C GLN A 134 -3.26 -3.94 -19.02
N GLN A 135 -2.02 -4.33 -18.71
CA GLN A 135 -1.49 -5.63 -19.13
C GLN A 135 -2.22 -6.77 -18.40
N LEU A 136 -2.52 -6.59 -17.11
CA LEU A 136 -3.33 -7.53 -16.34
C LEU A 136 -4.78 -7.59 -16.85
N ALA A 137 -5.36 -6.44 -17.18
CA ALA A 137 -6.69 -6.36 -17.76
C ALA A 137 -6.76 -7.09 -19.11
N ASN A 138 -5.82 -6.85 -20.02
CA ASN A 138 -5.80 -7.52 -21.33
C ASN A 138 -5.64 -9.04 -21.20
N LYS A 139 -4.93 -9.51 -20.17
CA LYS A 139 -4.70 -10.94 -19.92
C LYS A 139 -5.93 -11.65 -19.33
N TRP A 140 -6.62 -11.02 -18.38
CA TRP A 140 -7.68 -11.66 -17.59
C TRP A 140 -9.09 -11.16 -17.88
N LEU A 141 -9.22 -9.99 -18.51
CA LEU A 141 -10.45 -9.31 -18.88
C LEU A 141 -10.42 -8.95 -20.39
N PRO A 142 -10.31 -9.94 -21.30
CA PRO A 142 -10.20 -9.67 -22.73
C PRO A 142 -11.45 -8.94 -23.25
N GLN A 143 -11.28 -7.73 -23.76
CA GLN A 143 -12.38 -6.92 -24.31
C GLN A 143 -12.79 -7.35 -25.73
N GLY A 144 -12.03 -8.26 -26.34
CA GLY A 144 -12.37 -8.87 -27.62
C GLY A 144 -12.08 -7.97 -28.80
N THR A 145 -10.80 -7.75 -29.13
CA THR A 145 -10.45 -7.32 -30.49
C THR A 145 -9.14 -7.96 -30.99
N ARG A 146 -9.23 -8.48 -32.22
CA ARG A 146 -8.19 -8.89 -33.18
C ARG A 146 -7.25 -10.04 -32.78
N ASN A 147 -7.73 -11.27 -32.94
CA ASN A 147 -7.18 -12.24 -33.91
C ASN A 147 -7.95 -13.57 -33.89
N GLY A 148 -8.02 -14.19 -35.07
CA GLY A 148 -8.91 -15.29 -35.48
C GLY A 148 -9.24 -16.39 -34.47
N ASP A 149 -10.51 -16.78 -34.49
CA ASP A 149 -11.13 -18.08 -34.17
C ASP A 149 -10.82 -18.83 -32.87
N ASN A 150 -9.89 -18.38 -32.02
CA ASN A 150 -9.60 -19.01 -30.71
C ASN A 150 -9.78 -18.09 -29.50
N ALA A 151 -10.15 -16.82 -29.71
CA ALA A 151 -10.30 -15.82 -28.64
C ALA A 151 -11.76 -15.56 -28.23
N LYS A 152 -12.74 -16.14 -28.93
CA LYS A 152 -14.18 -15.93 -28.65
C LYS A 152 -14.64 -16.56 -27.32
N ASP A 153 -13.93 -17.54 -26.78
CA ASP A 153 -14.35 -18.31 -25.60
C ASP A 153 -13.56 -18.05 -24.31
N ARG A 154 -12.59 -17.13 -24.31
CA ARG A 154 -11.92 -16.77 -23.05
C ARG A 154 -12.82 -15.86 -22.22
N GLY A 155 -13.70 -16.49 -21.44
CA GLY A 155 -14.50 -15.83 -20.42
C GLY A 155 -13.63 -14.98 -19.49
N GLN A 156 -14.18 -13.85 -19.04
CA GLN A 156 -13.49 -12.96 -18.11
C GLN A 156 -13.31 -13.63 -16.75
N ASP A 157 -12.09 -13.59 -16.20
CA ASP A 157 -11.77 -14.20 -14.92
C ASP A 157 -11.36 -13.13 -13.91
N LEU A 158 -12.37 -12.61 -13.19
CA LEU A 158 -12.17 -11.59 -12.14
C LEU A 158 -11.34 -12.11 -10.97
N VAL A 159 -11.43 -13.40 -10.67
CA VAL A 159 -10.72 -14.00 -9.53
C VAL A 159 -9.22 -14.02 -9.83
N LYS A 160 -8.82 -14.45 -11.03
CA LYS A 160 -7.41 -14.44 -11.43
C LYS A 160 -6.90 -13.02 -11.65
N PHE A 161 -7.72 -12.11 -12.17
CA PHE A 161 -7.38 -10.69 -12.26
C PHE A 161 -7.07 -10.11 -10.88
N GLY A 162 -7.99 -10.26 -9.92
CA GLY A 162 -7.83 -9.73 -8.56
C GLY A 162 -6.63 -10.34 -7.84
N ARG A 163 -6.42 -11.65 -7.95
CA ARG A 163 -5.24 -12.34 -7.38
C ARG A 163 -3.93 -11.82 -7.98
N ALA A 164 -3.88 -11.65 -9.30
CA ALA A 164 -2.69 -11.15 -9.98
C ALA A 164 -2.39 -9.70 -9.60
N LEU A 165 -3.42 -8.84 -9.55
CA LEU A 165 -3.27 -7.44 -9.17
C LEU A 165 -2.84 -7.30 -7.70
N ARG A 166 -3.46 -8.04 -6.78
CA ARG A 166 -3.03 -8.09 -5.37
C ARG A 166 -1.58 -8.55 -5.25
N LYS A 167 -1.18 -9.58 -6.01
CA LYS A 167 0.21 -10.05 -6.00
C LYS A 167 1.18 -8.94 -6.41
N GLU A 168 0.89 -8.19 -7.47
CA GLU A 168 1.76 -7.07 -7.89
C GLU A 168 1.83 -5.96 -6.83
N LEU A 169 0.69 -5.58 -6.25
CA LEU A 169 0.61 -4.57 -5.20
C LEU A 169 1.38 -4.97 -3.94
N VAL A 170 1.18 -6.20 -3.45
CA VAL A 170 1.89 -6.74 -2.29
C VAL A 170 3.39 -6.79 -2.56
N SER A 171 3.78 -7.28 -3.75
CA SER A 171 5.18 -7.34 -4.15
C SER A 171 5.82 -5.95 -4.19
N TRP A 172 5.08 -4.93 -4.65
CA TRP A 172 5.57 -3.55 -4.69
C TRP A 172 5.77 -2.97 -3.28
N HIS A 173 4.82 -3.14 -2.37
CA HIS A 173 4.97 -2.69 -0.98
C HIS A 173 6.09 -3.42 -0.24
N MET A 174 6.26 -4.73 -0.47
CA MET A 174 7.40 -5.47 0.08
C MET A 174 8.73 -4.89 -0.40
N ARG A 175 8.83 -4.45 -1.67
CA ARG A 175 10.05 -3.82 -2.17
C ARG A 175 10.28 -2.44 -1.56
N LEU A 176 9.24 -1.62 -1.44
CA LEU A 176 9.31 -0.31 -0.77
C LEU A 176 9.82 -0.47 0.67
N ASP A 177 9.19 -1.36 1.44
CA ASP A 177 9.57 -1.65 2.82
C ASP A 177 11.03 -2.11 2.94
N THR A 178 11.47 -3.00 2.04
CA THR A 178 12.87 -3.44 2.04
C THR A 178 13.86 -2.32 1.73
N VAL A 179 13.51 -1.36 0.86
CA VAL A 179 14.37 -0.20 0.57
C VAL A 179 14.38 0.77 1.75
N GLN A 180 13.23 1.00 2.39
CA GLN A 180 13.15 1.80 3.61
C GLN A 180 14.01 1.18 4.72
N SER A 181 13.91 -0.14 4.94
CA SER A 181 14.77 -0.86 5.89
C SER A 181 16.26 -0.75 5.54
N LEU A 182 16.62 -0.79 4.25
CA LEU A 182 18.00 -0.58 3.82
C LEU A 182 18.50 0.84 4.11
N ARG A 183 17.66 1.86 3.91
CA ARG A 183 17.97 3.25 4.26
C ARG A 183 18.17 3.43 5.76
N SER A 184 17.27 2.88 6.58
CA SER A 184 17.41 2.91 8.04
C SER A 184 18.70 2.24 8.49
N GLN A 185 19.05 1.08 7.92
CA GLN A 185 20.32 0.40 8.22
C GLN A 185 21.56 1.19 7.74
N ALA A 186 21.43 1.92 6.63
CA ALA A 186 22.47 2.79 6.09
C ALA A 186 22.55 4.15 6.81
N LYS A 187 21.65 4.43 7.77
CA LYS A 187 21.51 5.72 8.46
C LYS A 187 21.27 6.91 7.51
N LEU A 188 20.52 6.67 6.45
CA LEU A 188 20.09 7.72 5.52
C LEU A 188 18.76 8.33 6.00
N PRO A 189 18.51 9.63 5.74
CA PRO A 189 17.21 10.23 6.00
C PRO A 189 16.11 9.53 5.20
N ASP A 190 14.93 9.44 5.79
CA ASP A 190 13.79 8.80 5.15
C ASP A 190 13.11 9.79 4.21
N LEU A 191 13.08 9.50 2.90
CA LEU A 191 12.50 10.42 1.91
C LEU A 191 11.01 10.69 2.15
N LEU A 192 10.31 9.81 2.86
CA LEU A 192 8.89 9.98 3.17
C LEU A 192 8.64 10.93 4.36
N ALA A 193 9.67 11.29 5.12
CA ALA A 193 9.54 12.22 6.25
C ALA A 193 9.69 13.69 5.82
N GLU A 194 10.21 13.96 4.62
CA GLU A 194 10.41 15.33 4.11
C GLU A 194 9.16 15.87 3.39
N ASP A 195 8.33 15.01 2.81
CA ASP A 195 7.06 15.40 2.14
C ASP A 195 5.91 15.68 3.14
N ASP A 196 6.05 15.31 4.42
CA ASP A 196 5.03 15.52 5.47
C ASP A 196 4.88 16.99 5.91
N ALA A 197 5.73 17.91 5.42
CA ALA A 197 5.71 19.33 5.79
C ALA A 197 4.91 20.24 4.81
N GLU A 198 4.62 19.82 3.57
CA GLU A 198 4.03 20.72 2.56
C GLU A 198 2.77 20.22 1.80
N GLU A 199 2.25 19.01 2.02
CA GLU A 199 1.02 18.54 1.32
C GLU A 199 -0.11 18.03 2.26
N ASP A 200 -0.84 18.95 2.89
CA ASP A 200 -2.15 18.67 3.54
C ASP A 200 -3.33 18.64 2.52
N VAL A 201 -3.10 18.14 1.30
CA VAL A 201 -4.16 17.92 0.29
C VAL A 201 -3.86 16.69 -0.56
N THR A 202 -3.91 15.50 0.04
CA THR A 202 -4.50 14.24 -0.47
C THR A 202 -3.98 13.10 0.41
N SER A 203 -4.57 12.97 1.58
CA SER A 203 -4.24 11.91 2.55
C SER A 203 -4.46 10.53 1.93
N ALA A 204 -3.36 9.94 1.46
CA ALA A 204 -3.21 8.54 1.12
C ALA A 204 -2.13 7.97 2.05
N GLY A 205 -2.55 7.18 3.03
CA GLY A 205 -1.67 6.27 3.77
C GLY A 205 -1.36 6.66 5.20
N ARG A 206 -2.35 6.99 6.03
CA ARG A 206 -2.14 7.04 7.49
C ARG A 206 -2.39 5.68 8.12
N VAL A 207 -1.33 5.01 8.58
CA VAL A 207 -1.43 3.84 9.47
C VAL A 207 -2.02 4.32 10.80
N LEU A 208 -3.30 4.02 11.06
CA LEU A 208 -3.98 4.30 12.32
C LEU A 208 -3.54 3.31 13.42
N ASN A 209 -2.28 3.40 13.86
CA ASN A 209 -1.81 2.81 15.11
C ASN A 209 -1.22 3.91 15.99
N ALA A 210 -2.08 4.67 16.66
CA ALA A 210 -1.73 5.75 17.59
C ALA A 210 -1.22 5.24 18.95
N PHE A 211 -0.37 4.20 18.96
CA PHE A 211 0.21 3.64 20.18
C PHE A 211 1.65 3.13 19.96
N VAL A 212 2.54 3.95 19.40
CA VAL A 212 3.98 3.77 19.59
C VAL A 212 4.61 5.16 19.66
N SER A 213 5.02 5.57 20.86
CA SER A 213 5.94 6.69 21.03
C SER A 213 7.29 6.30 20.45
N SER A 214 7.84 7.10 19.54
CA SER A 214 9.26 7.05 19.21
C SER A 214 9.82 8.47 19.32
N ASP A 215 10.34 8.75 20.50
CA ASP A 215 11.34 9.77 20.74
C ASP A 215 12.59 9.35 19.96
N ALA A 216 12.94 10.07 18.90
CA ALA A 216 14.16 9.86 18.14
C ALA A 216 14.67 11.20 17.63
N SER A 217 15.37 11.91 18.52
CA SER A 217 16.29 12.98 18.14
C SER A 217 17.38 12.43 17.22
N SER A 218 17.56 13.04 16.05
CA SER A 218 18.69 12.76 15.15
C SER A 218 19.55 14.00 15.00
N ASP A 219 20.61 14.09 15.81
CA ASP A 219 21.77 14.93 15.52
C ASP A 219 22.58 14.27 14.40
N ALA A 220 22.61 14.90 13.23
CA ALA A 220 23.49 14.55 12.14
C ALA A 220 24.73 15.46 12.19
N GLU A 221 25.83 14.94 12.74
CA GLU A 221 27.14 15.57 12.59
C GLU A 221 27.75 15.19 11.24
N ASP A 222 28.06 16.22 10.44
CA ASP A 222 28.85 16.17 9.23
C ASP A 222 30.34 16.08 9.61
N ASP A 223 30.91 14.88 9.58
CA ASP A 223 32.36 14.68 9.75
C ASP A 223 32.99 14.17 8.46
N GLY A 224 33.81 15.04 7.88
CA GLY A 224 34.55 14.83 6.66
C GLY A 224 35.70 13.86 6.83
N GLY A 225 35.68 12.81 6.01
CA GLY A 225 36.88 12.35 5.30
C GLY A 225 37.91 11.57 6.10
N ASN A 226 37.59 10.33 6.50
CA ASN A 226 38.36 9.09 6.25
C ASN A 226 37.81 7.95 7.14
N GLY A 227 36.52 7.66 7.00
CA GLY A 227 35.85 6.55 7.67
C GLY A 227 35.73 5.30 6.78
N PRO A 228 35.33 4.14 7.34
CA PRO A 228 34.99 2.95 6.54
C PRO A 228 33.97 3.31 5.45
N VAL A 229 34.00 2.59 4.32
CA VAL A 229 33.10 2.84 3.17
C VAL A 229 31.64 2.86 3.64
N ARG A 230 30.98 4.01 3.51
CA ARG A 230 29.58 4.24 3.91
C ARG A 230 28.74 4.45 2.66
N ILE A 231 27.46 4.13 2.75
CA ILE A 231 26.50 4.48 1.69
C ILE A 231 26.12 5.94 1.89
N LEU A 232 26.24 6.72 0.82
CA LEU A 232 25.82 8.12 0.80
C LEU A 232 24.37 8.26 0.37
N ASP A 233 23.91 7.40 -0.54
CA ASP A 233 22.60 7.54 -1.14
C ASP A 233 22.08 6.21 -1.71
N ILE A 234 20.75 6.05 -1.67
CA ILE A 234 19.98 4.95 -2.23
C ILE A 234 18.81 5.56 -3.01
N GLU A 235 18.87 5.53 -4.33
CA GLU A 235 17.78 5.95 -5.22
C GLU A 235 17.02 4.72 -5.73
N ALA A 236 15.71 4.84 -5.92
CA ALA A 236 14.89 3.79 -6.51
C ALA A 236 13.89 4.37 -7.51
N ASP A 237 13.57 3.61 -8.56
CA ASP A 237 12.44 3.95 -9.43
C ASP A 237 11.10 3.77 -8.71
N ALA A 238 10.02 4.35 -9.24
CA ALA A 238 8.69 4.27 -8.62
C ALA A 238 8.17 2.84 -8.38
N ALA A 239 8.64 1.87 -9.18
CA ALA A 239 8.28 0.46 -9.02
C ALA A 239 9.24 -0.33 -8.09
N VAL A 240 10.35 0.29 -7.67
CA VAL A 240 11.45 -0.30 -6.91
C VAL A 240 11.98 -1.59 -7.58
N ARG A 241 12.09 -1.56 -8.91
CA ARG A 241 12.66 -2.65 -9.73
C ARG A 241 14.09 -2.35 -10.12
N GLN A 242 14.50 -1.09 -10.04
CA GLN A 242 15.85 -0.65 -10.20
C GLN A 242 16.25 0.20 -8.99
N VAL A 243 17.28 -0.23 -8.27
CA VAL A 243 17.83 0.49 -7.11
C VAL A 243 19.27 0.87 -7.41
N THR A 244 19.59 2.14 -7.24
CA THR A 244 20.94 2.68 -7.39
C THR A 244 21.50 2.99 -6.02
N ILE A 245 22.70 2.49 -5.71
CA ILE A 245 23.40 2.76 -4.46
C ILE A 245 24.70 3.50 -4.77
N THR A 246 24.95 4.57 -4.04
CA THR A 246 26.19 5.36 -4.13
C THR A 246 26.96 5.30 -2.82
N TRP A 247 28.24 4.92 -2.87
CA TRP A 247 29.13 4.87 -1.71
C TRP A 247 30.04 6.10 -1.61
N SER A 248 30.60 6.31 -0.41
CA SER A 248 31.52 7.41 -0.10
C SER A 248 32.81 7.39 -0.92
N ASP A 249 33.23 6.21 -1.37
CA ASP A 249 34.40 6.00 -2.21
C ASP A 249 34.11 6.17 -3.73
N ARG A 250 32.90 6.66 -4.06
CA ARG A 250 32.36 6.85 -5.42
C ARG A 250 32.10 5.57 -6.20
N HIS A 251 32.04 4.41 -5.55
CA HIS A 251 31.42 3.25 -6.18
C HIS A 251 29.93 3.53 -6.42
N LYS A 252 29.42 2.99 -7.53
CA LYS A 252 27.99 3.00 -7.83
C LYS A 252 27.53 1.61 -8.21
N ALA A 253 26.42 1.16 -7.63
CA ALA A 253 25.78 -0.10 -8.00
C ALA A 253 24.38 0.17 -8.51
N VAL A 254 24.07 -0.44 -9.65
CA VAL A 254 22.70 -0.50 -10.17
C VAL A 254 22.22 -1.93 -10.03
N LEU A 255 21.12 -2.10 -9.29
CA LEU A 255 20.54 -3.38 -8.91
C LEU A 255 19.19 -3.53 -9.61
N VAL A 256 18.96 -4.69 -10.22
CA VAL A 256 17.65 -5.08 -10.77
C VAL A 256 16.97 -6.01 -9.77
N VAL A 257 15.84 -5.58 -9.24
CA VAL A 257 15.10 -6.27 -8.17
C VAL A 257 13.87 -6.99 -8.75
N THR A 258 13.72 -8.27 -8.41
CA THR A 258 12.58 -9.10 -8.78
C THR A 258 11.36 -8.75 -7.95
N LYS A 259 10.19 -9.27 -8.36
CA LYS A 259 8.94 -9.10 -7.61
C LYS A 259 9.05 -9.59 -6.16
N ASP A 260 9.79 -10.68 -5.94
CA ASP A 260 9.99 -11.28 -4.62
C ASP A 260 11.08 -10.56 -3.77
N GLY A 261 11.53 -9.36 -4.18
CA GLY A 261 12.50 -8.58 -3.42
C GLY A 261 13.93 -9.15 -3.47
N ARG A 262 14.28 -9.89 -4.52
CA ARG A 262 15.66 -10.39 -4.74
C ARG A 262 16.35 -9.59 -5.83
N VAL A 263 17.63 -9.31 -5.65
CA VAL A 263 18.50 -8.76 -6.69
C VAL A 263 18.83 -9.87 -7.68
N GLU A 264 18.31 -9.75 -8.90
CA GLU A 264 18.60 -10.68 -10.01
C GLU A 264 19.93 -10.36 -10.68
N LYS A 265 20.16 -9.07 -10.91
CA LYS A 265 21.35 -8.56 -11.58
C LYS A 265 21.88 -7.34 -10.83
N ALA A 266 23.19 -7.26 -10.71
CA ALA A 266 23.87 -6.11 -10.17
C ALA A 266 25.01 -5.71 -11.10
N VAL A 267 25.16 -4.41 -11.28
CA VAL A 267 26.29 -3.83 -12.02
C VAL A 267 26.94 -2.81 -11.11
N CYS A 268 28.12 -3.13 -10.61
CA CYS A 268 28.92 -2.28 -9.76
C CYS A 268 30.05 -1.64 -10.58
N ARG A 269 30.22 -0.33 -10.45
CA ARG A 269 31.29 0.43 -11.10
C ARG A 269 32.18 1.06 -10.03
N ALA A 270 33.49 0.91 -10.20
CA ALA A 270 34.49 1.56 -9.38
C ALA A 270 34.66 3.03 -9.74
N ARG A 271 35.41 3.76 -8.92
CA ARG A 271 35.72 5.20 -9.11
C ARG A 271 36.22 5.54 -10.53
N GLY A 272 36.93 4.61 -11.18
CA GLY A 272 37.45 4.76 -12.56
C GLY A 272 36.48 4.36 -13.67
N GLY A 273 35.22 4.03 -13.36
CA GLY A 273 34.23 3.56 -14.33
C GLY A 273 34.40 2.10 -14.76
N SER A 274 35.46 1.42 -14.31
CA SER A 274 35.65 -0.01 -14.52
C SER A 274 34.57 -0.81 -13.77
N ARG A 275 34.15 -1.91 -14.37
CA ARG A 275 33.15 -2.80 -13.78
C ARG A 275 33.82 -3.66 -12.70
N ASP A 276 33.29 -3.61 -11.48
CA ASP A 276 33.69 -4.49 -10.40
C ASP A 276 32.83 -5.76 -10.44
N VAL A 277 33.41 -6.84 -10.95
CA VAL A 277 32.73 -8.14 -11.10
C VAL A 277 32.52 -8.81 -9.75
N VAL A 278 33.43 -8.63 -8.79
CA VAL A 278 33.37 -9.27 -7.48
C VAL A 278 32.24 -8.66 -6.66
N LEU A 279 32.17 -7.32 -6.61
CA LEU A 279 31.12 -6.62 -5.89
C LEU A 279 29.75 -6.83 -6.54
N SER A 280 29.71 -6.91 -7.88
CA SER A 280 28.49 -7.28 -8.62
C SER A 280 28.00 -8.68 -8.25
N ALA A 281 28.89 -9.67 -8.11
CA ALA A 281 28.51 -11.03 -7.73
C ALA A 281 28.01 -11.11 -6.27
N LYS A 282 28.64 -10.37 -5.35
CA LYS A 282 28.22 -10.30 -3.93
C LYS A 282 26.85 -9.64 -3.74
N ALA A 283 26.48 -8.71 -4.61
CA ALA A 283 25.21 -7.99 -4.53
C ALA A 283 23.98 -8.88 -4.85
N VAL A 284 24.15 -9.93 -5.67
CA VAL A 284 23.07 -10.85 -6.07
C VAL A 284 22.54 -11.62 -4.86
N GLY A 285 21.20 -11.73 -4.74
CA GLY A 285 20.55 -12.38 -3.60
C GLY A 285 19.38 -11.58 -3.02
N PRO A 286 18.86 -11.92 -1.82
CA PRO A 286 17.80 -11.15 -1.17
C PRO A 286 18.20 -9.69 -0.97
N LEU A 287 17.30 -8.74 -1.23
CA LEU A 287 17.60 -7.33 -0.97
C LEU A 287 17.80 -7.07 0.52
N SER A 288 17.08 -7.84 1.37
CA SER A 288 17.38 -7.94 2.79
C SER A 288 18.79 -8.50 3.02
N GLY A 289 19.58 -7.80 3.85
CA GLY A 289 20.97 -8.17 4.12
C GLY A 289 21.95 -7.85 2.98
N LEU A 290 21.54 -7.07 1.97
CA LEU A 290 22.45 -6.56 0.94
C LEU A 290 23.67 -5.87 1.55
N LEU A 291 23.47 -5.00 2.56
CA LEU A 291 24.56 -4.29 3.24
C LEU A 291 25.60 -5.25 3.80
N ARG A 292 25.15 -6.31 4.49
CA ARG A 292 26.04 -7.33 5.06
C ARG A 292 26.85 -8.07 3.98
N ARG A 293 26.30 -8.27 2.79
CA ARG A 293 27.03 -8.91 1.68
C ARG A 293 28.01 -7.99 0.99
N LEU A 294 27.77 -6.68 1.04
CA LEU A 294 28.65 -5.69 0.43
C LEU A 294 29.79 -5.28 1.36
N THR A 295 29.63 -5.48 2.68
CA THR A 295 30.68 -5.23 3.68
C THR A 295 31.54 -6.46 4.02
N ALA A 296 31.08 -7.67 3.68
CA ALA A 296 31.84 -8.93 3.77
C ALA A 296 32.64 -9.19 2.50
#